data_AF-A0A699KLC6-F1
#
_entry.id   AF-A0A699KLC6-F1
#
_cell.length_a   1.000
_cell.length_b   1.000
_cell.length_c   1.000
_cell.angle_alpha   90.00
_cell.angle_beta   90.00
_cell.angle_gamma   90.00
#
_symmetry.space_group_name_H-M   'P 1'
#
loop_
_entity.id
_entity.type
_entity.pdbx_description
1 polymer ?
#
loop_
_entity_poly.entity_id
_entity_poly.type
_entity_poly.pdbx_seq_one_letter_code
_entity_poly.pdbx_strand_id
1 'polypeptide(L)'
;MLDQRITTPFQSKWLPKLLGFNYEIEYKKGKDNVVVDALSRVERPAELFSLLTSVVSNELMDSVINTWTSNESLQKTVARLLNKTLTITKYDWVNGQLLRKVNG
;
A
#
# COMPACT_ATOMS: atom_id res chain seq x y z
N MET A 1 -0.29 16.57 34.64
CA MET A 1 0.01 17.82 33.93
C MET A 1 1.49 17.79 33.57
N LEU A 2 1.85 17.74 32.28
CA LEU A 2 3.24 17.84 31.88
C LEU A 2 3.68 19.31 32.03
N ASP A 3 4.51 19.57 33.03
CA ASP A 3 5.06 20.89 33.35
C ASP A 3 6.25 21.19 32.41
N GLN A 4 5.98 21.29 31.10
CA GLN A 4 7.02 21.56 30.10
C GLN A 4 7.46 23.02 30.18
N ARG A 5 8.50 23.27 30.97
CA ARG A 5 9.16 24.59 31.04
C ARG A 5 9.74 24.94 29.68
N ILE A 6 9.37 26.10 29.15
CA ILE A 6 9.94 26.65 27.92
C ILE A 6 11.39 27.07 28.23
N THR A 7 12.36 26.34 27.68
CA THR A 7 13.79 26.61 27.87
C THR A 7 14.46 27.16 26.61
N THR A 8 13.79 27.15 25.46
CA THR A 8 14.37 27.60 24.18
C THR A 8 13.39 28.37 23.30
N PRO A 9 13.86 29.30 22.43
CA PRO A 9 13.01 29.99 21.45
C PRO A 9 12.29 29.02 20.50
N PHE A 10 12.92 27.88 20.20
CA PHE A 10 12.30 26.82 19.40
C PHE A 10 11.06 26.24 20.08
N GLN A 11 11.14 25.96 21.39
CA GLN A 11 9.99 25.49 22.16
C GLN A 11 8.86 26.52 22.20
N SER A 12 9.15 27.82 22.37
CA SER A 12 8.11 28.86 22.34
C SER A 12 7.30 28.87 21.04
N LYS A 13 7.94 28.55 19.90
CA LYS A 13 7.30 28.52 18.59
C LYS A 13 6.42 27.28 18.39
N TRP A 14 6.85 26.12 18.86
CA TRP A 14 6.22 24.83 18.57
C TRP A 14 5.31 24.32 19.68
N LEU A 15 5.59 24.66 20.93
CA LEU A 15 4.80 24.20 22.09
C LEU A 15 3.31 24.58 21.95
N PRO A 16 2.92 25.81 21.56
CA PRO A 16 1.51 26.14 21.36
C PRO A 16 0.80 25.27 20.31
N LYS A 17 1.53 24.80 19.29
CA LYS A 17 0.99 23.89 18.27
C LYS A 17 0.77 22.49 18.83
N LEU A 18 1.66 22.04 19.72
CA LEU A 18 1.61 20.70 20.31
C LEU A 18 0.56 20.59 21.42
N LEU A 19 0.23 21.69 22.11
CA LEU A 19 -0.77 21.70 23.20
C LEU A 19 -2.16 21.20 22.80
N GLY A 20 -2.51 21.20 21.51
CA GLY A 20 -3.78 20.65 21.01
C GLY A 20 -3.79 19.13 20.81
N PHE A 21 -2.65 18.46 21.00
CA PHE A 21 -2.50 17.03 20.77
C PHE A 21 -2.25 16.30 22.09
N ASN A 22 -2.71 15.05 22.17
CA ASN A 22 -2.31 14.16 23.25
C ASN A 22 -1.03 13.44 22.83
N TYR A 23 0.12 13.82 23.39
CA TYR A 23 1.43 13.28 23.02
C TYR A 23 2.32 13.03 24.24
N GLU A 24 3.27 12.12 24.06
CA GLU A 24 4.35 11.86 25.01
C GLU A 24 5.70 12.09 24.30
N ILE A 25 6.68 12.65 25.02
CA ILE A 25 8.02 12.87 24.48
C ILE A 25 8.89 11.68 24.85
N GLU A 26 9.31 10.93 23.84
CA GLU A 26 10.20 9.77 24.01
C GLU A 26 11.48 9.97 23.16
N TYR A 27 12.64 9.70 23.75
CA TYR A 27 13.90 9.64 22.99
C TYR A 27 14.03 8.27 22.32
N LYS A 28 14.11 8.25 20.99
CA LYS A 28 14.40 7.03 20.21
C LYS A 28 15.81 7.09 19.64
N LYS A 29 16.63 6.08 19.97
CA LYS A 29 17.99 5.95 19.43
C LYS A 29 17.92 5.59 17.95
N GLY A 30 18.91 5.98 17.16
CA GLY A 30 18.89 5.82 15.70
C GLY A 30 18.57 4.40 15.18
N LYS A 31 18.97 3.34 15.90
CA LYS A 31 18.65 1.94 15.54
C LYS A 31 17.15 1.62 15.67
N ASP A 32 16.44 2.32 16.54
CA ASP A 32 14.99 2.22 16.73
C ASP A 32 14.23 3.22 15.85
N ASN A 33 14.97 4.12 15.17
CA ASN A 33 14.45 5.16 14.29
C ASN A 33 14.62 4.83 12.80
N VAL A 34 14.95 3.58 12.45
CA VAL A 34 15.30 3.17 11.07
C VAL A 34 14.18 3.49 10.07
N VAL A 35 12.92 3.29 10.46
CA VAL A 35 11.77 3.60 9.58
C VAL A 35 11.66 5.10 9.33
N VAL A 36 11.74 5.91 10.38
CA VAL A 36 11.67 7.38 10.26
C VAL A 36 12.89 7.93 9.53
N ASP A 37 14.08 7.41 9.79
CA ASP A 37 15.32 7.77 9.09
C ASP A 37 15.18 7.48 7.59
N ALA A 38 14.72 6.29 7.21
CA ALA A 38 14.47 5.93 5.82
C ALA A 38 13.43 6.84 5.15
N LEU A 39 12.31 7.12 5.82
CA LEU A 39 11.24 7.97 5.28
C LEU A 39 11.65 9.45 5.20
N SER A 40 12.41 9.95 6.17
CA SER A 40 12.88 11.35 6.21
C SER A 40 13.90 11.66 5.12
N ARG A 41 14.61 10.65 4.61
CA ARG A 41 15.57 10.75 3.51
C ARG A 41 14.92 10.72 2.13
N VAL A 42 13.61 10.51 2.04
CA VAL A 42 12.90 10.59 0.77
C VAL A 42 12.78 12.06 0.40
N GLU A 43 13.58 12.50 -0.57
CA GLU A 43 13.63 13.90 -1.03
C GLU A 43 12.33 14.37 -1.71
N ARG A 44 11.47 13.43 -2.13
CA ARG A 44 10.24 13.69 -2.89
C ARG A 44 9.04 12.92 -2.32
N PRO A 45 8.65 13.17 -1.05
CA PRO A 45 7.59 12.41 -0.39
C PRO A 45 6.23 12.63 -1.05
N ALA A 46 6.00 13.79 -1.68
CA ALA A 46 4.81 14.07 -2.47
C ALA A 46 4.75 13.25 -3.77
N GLU A 47 5.89 12.94 -4.40
CA GLU A 47 5.93 12.11 -5.60
C GLU A 47 5.77 10.63 -5.25
N LEU A 48 6.37 10.18 -4.15
CA LEU A 48 6.13 8.83 -3.62
C LEU A 48 4.65 8.65 -3.24
N PHE A 49 4.07 9.64 -2.55
CA PHE A 49 2.65 9.63 -2.22
C PHE A 49 1.79 9.63 -3.48
N SER A 50 2.09 10.50 -4.45
CA SER A 50 1.42 10.54 -5.76
C SER A 50 1.50 9.19 -6.47
N LEU A 51 2.66 8.53 -6.51
CA LEU A 51 2.81 7.18 -7.06
C LEU A 51 1.93 6.15 -6.32
N LEU A 52 1.89 6.20 -4.99
CA LEU A 52 1.09 5.29 -4.18
C LEU A 52 -0.42 5.55 -4.31
N THR A 53 -0.83 6.81 -4.49
CA THR A 53 -2.24 7.23 -4.58
C THR A 53 -2.76 7.34 -6.00
N SER A 54 -1.90 7.35 -7.01
CA SER A 54 -2.29 7.46 -8.43
C SER A 54 -2.97 6.20 -8.98
N VAL A 55 -3.13 5.15 -8.16
CA VAL A 55 -4.00 3.99 -8.45
C VAL A 55 -5.47 4.37 -8.21
N VAL A 56 -5.97 5.40 -8.89
CA VAL A 56 -7.41 5.75 -8.88
C VAL A 56 -7.88 5.98 -10.31
N SER A 57 -7.74 4.95 -11.14
CA SER A 57 -8.78 4.52 -12.09
C SER A 57 -8.40 3.13 -12.60
N ASN A 58 -9.19 2.13 -12.18
CA ASN A 58 -8.98 0.73 -12.56
C ASN A 58 -9.69 0.37 -13.87
N GLU A 59 -9.90 1.32 -14.78
CA GLU A 59 -10.63 1.08 -16.04
C GLU A 59 -10.03 -0.07 -16.85
N LEU A 60 -8.69 -0.20 -16.84
CA LEU A 60 -8.00 -1.34 -17.42
C LEU A 60 -8.36 -2.64 -16.71
N MET A 61 -8.29 -2.67 -15.37
CA MET A 61 -8.62 -3.86 -14.59
C MET A 61 -10.08 -4.25 -14.74
N ASP A 62 -10.99 -3.29 -14.77
CA ASP A 62 -12.41 -3.51 -15.03
C ASP A 62 -12.62 -4.08 -16.43
N SER A 63 -11.91 -3.56 -17.44
CA SER A 63 -11.91 -4.10 -18.79
C SER A 63 -11.38 -5.55 -18.83
N VAL A 64 -10.30 -5.84 -18.10
CA VAL A 64 -9.74 -7.19 -17.98
C VAL A 64 -10.73 -8.14 -17.32
N ILE A 65 -11.38 -7.74 -16.23
CA ILE A 65 -12.43 -8.53 -15.56
C ILE A 65 -13.59 -8.79 -16.53
N ASN A 66 -14.03 -7.76 -17.27
CA ASN A 66 -15.07 -7.90 -18.28
C ASN A 66 -14.70 -8.88 -19.39
N THR A 67 -13.41 -9.03 -19.73
CA THR A 67 -13.00 -10.04 -20.70
C THR A 67 -13.21 -11.46 -20.19
N TRP A 68 -13.01 -11.72 -18.89
CA TRP A 68 -13.25 -13.04 -18.29
C TRP A 68 -14.72 -13.41 -18.29
N THR A 69 -15.62 -12.42 -18.14
CA THR A 69 -17.06 -12.64 -18.13
C THR A 69 -17.70 -12.59 -19.51
N SER A 70 -17.13 -11.88 -20.47
CA SER A 70 -17.72 -11.73 -21.81
C SER A 70 -17.17 -12.74 -22.83
N ASN A 71 -15.94 -13.23 -22.63
CA ASN A 71 -15.30 -14.15 -23.57
C ASN A 71 -15.64 -15.61 -23.25
N GLU A 72 -16.40 -16.25 -24.14
CA GLU A 72 -16.84 -17.64 -23.98
C GLU A 72 -15.67 -18.65 -23.87
N SER A 73 -14.54 -18.38 -24.54
CA SER A 73 -13.37 -19.25 -24.45
C SER A 73 -12.70 -19.16 -23.07
N LEU A 74 -12.64 -17.95 -22.49
CA LEU A 74 -12.11 -17.74 -21.14
C LEU A 74 -13.05 -18.30 -20.06
N GLN A 75 -14.36 -18.16 -20.22
CA GLN A 75 -15.32 -18.80 -19.32
C GLN A 75 -15.14 -20.33 -19.30
N LYS A 76 -14.95 -20.95 -20.48
CA LYS A 76 -14.69 -22.40 -20.59
C LYS A 76 -13.37 -22.79 -19.91
N THR A 77 -12.32 -21.99 -20.02
CA THR A 77 -11.06 -22.29 -19.32
C THR A 77 -11.19 -22.12 -17.81
N VAL A 78 -11.85 -21.06 -17.33
CA VAL A 78 -12.13 -20.84 -15.90
C VAL A 78 -12.99 -21.97 -15.33
N ALA A 79 -14.06 -22.37 -16.00
CA ALA A 79 -14.90 -23.50 -15.57
C ALA A 79 -14.11 -24.80 -15.47
N ARG A 80 -13.21 -25.06 -16.43
CA ARG A 80 -12.34 -26.24 -16.41
C ARG A 80 -11.28 -26.22 -15.31
N LEU A 81 -10.77 -25.03 -14.97
CA LEU A 81 -9.84 -24.82 -13.83
C LEU A 81 -10.55 -25.06 -12.50
N LEU A 82 -11.77 -24.51 -12.32
CA LEU A 82 -12.59 -24.71 -11.12
C LEU A 82 -12.96 -26.19 -10.93
N ASN A 83 -13.32 -26.87 -12.01
CA ASN A 83 -13.66 -28.30 -11.98
C ASN A 83 -12.42 -29.22 -11.86
N LYS A 84 -11.20 -28.67 -11.73
CA LYS A 84 -9.92 -29.40 -11.67
C LYS A 84 -9.69 -30.40 -12.82
N THR A 85 -10.38 -30.21 -13.93
CA THR A 85 -10.31 -31.10 -15.11
C THR A 85 -9.07 -30.87 -15.97
N LEU A 86 -8.38 -29.75 -15.79
CA LEU A 86 -7.15 -29.44 -16.49
C LEU A 86 -5.97 -29.54 -15.52
N THR A 87 -5.22 -30.64 -15.62
CA THR A 87 -4.08 -30.97 -14.74
C THR A 87 -2.77 -30.26 -15.12
N ILE A 88 -2.64 -29.76 -16.36
CA ILE A 88 -1.46 -29.03 -16.83
C ILE A 88 -1.92 -27.76 -17.55
N THR A 89 -2.01 -26.66 -16.81
CA THR A 89 -2.37 -25.35 -17.35
C THR A 89 -1.28 -24.33 -17.03
N LYS A 90 -1.03 -23.41 -17.97
CA LYS A 90 -0.20 -22.23 -17.73
C LYS A 90 -0.92 -21.17 -16.88
N TYR A 91 -2.14 -21.43 -16.45
CA TYR A 91 -3.03 -20.48 -15.81
C TYR A 91 -3.65 -21.09 -14.55
N ASP A 92 -3.94 -20.23 -13.57
CA ASP A 92 -4.65 -20.54 -12.33
C ASP A 92 -5.79 -19.54 -12.11
N TRP A 93 -6.81 -19.98 -11.39
CA TRP A 93 -7.91 -19.14 -10.96
C TRP A 93 -7.83 -18.91 -9.45
N VAL A 94 -7.51 -17.69 -9.03
CA VAL A 94 -7.28 -17.34 -7.61
C VAL A 94 -8.04 -16.06 -7.29
N ASN A 95 -8.81 -16.04 -6.20
CA ASN A 95 -9.54 -14.87 -5.72
C ASN A 95 -10.41 -14.17 -6.78
N GLY A 96 -11.02 -14.94 -7.69
CA GLY A 96 -11.84 -14.39 -8.77
C GLY A 96 -11.05 -13.81 -9.94
N GLN A 97 -9.74 -14.10 -10.03
CA GLN A 97 -8.85 -13.60 -11.08
C GLN A 97 -8.19 -14.76 -11.84
N LEU A 98 -8.10 -14.62 -13.17
CA LEU A 98 -7.34 -15.53 -14.02
C LEU A 98 -5.88 -15.06 -14.08
N LEU A 99 -4.98 -15.85 -13.50
CA LEU A 99 -3.56 -15.53 -13.40
C LEU A 99 -2.74 -16.52 -14.22
N ARG A 100 -1.63 -16.06 -14.81
CA ARG A 100 -0.65 -16.95 -15.45
C ARG A 100 0.29 -17.49 -14.36
N LYS A 101 0.52 -18.81 -14.35
CA LYS A 101 1.55 -19.43 -13.51
C LYS A 101 2.92 -18.94 -13.95
N VAL A 102 3.66 -18.37 -13.01
CA VAL A 102 5.07 -18.04 -13.19
C VAL A 102 5.83 -19.28 -12.75
N ASN A 103 6.44 -20.00 -13.69
CA ASN A 103 7.36 -21.08 -13.34
C ASN A 103 8.63 -20.39 -12.85
N GLY A 104 8.84 -20.41 -11.53
CA GLY A 104 10.10 -20.00 -10.89
C GLY A 104 11.20 -21.04 -11.13
#